data_AF-A0A9Q4FRR0-F1
#
_entry.id   AF-A0A9Q4FRR0-F1
#
_cell.length_a   1.000
_cell.length_b   1.000
_cell.length_c   1.000
_cell.angle_alpha   90.00
_cell.angle_beta   90.00
_cell.angle_gamma   90.00
#
_symmetry.space_group_name_H-M   'P 1'
#
loop_
_entity.id
_entity.type
_entity.pdbx_description
1 polymer ?
#
loop_
_entity_poly.entity_id
_entity_poly.type
_entity_poly.pdbx_seq_one_letter_code
_entity_poly.pdbx_strand_id
1 'polypeptide(L)'
;MTIFGPLTRAVALAGLLLSATAGLAPVKAAPADVALLKSYIGEWRGRGVMIGANEETVVCRLSLSEGNQDKVNYNGRCALAGTNLSVAGTLAYVDASRRFEAAMTSNATFTGIAVGQKRGSGLVFNLRERDQDEEGKDLSISAQIQLSGDAIQVAFEIVYIDSGDSLRAEVPFSR
;
A
#
# COMPACT_ATOMS: atom_id res chain seq x y z
N MET A 1 -35.14 -48.74 -52.45
CA MET A 1 -34.05 -48.74 -51.47
C MET A 1 -32.85 -48.00 -52.06
N THR A 2 -32.29 -47.06 -51.25
CA THR A 2 -30.90 -46.56 -51.22
C THR A 2 -30.32 -45.91 -52.50
N ILE A 3 -30.19 -44.58 -52.61
CA ILE A 3 -29.36 -43.55 -51.92
C ILE A 3 -28.09 -43.19 -52.74
N PHE A 4 -27.91 -41.88 -52.86
CA PHE A 4 -26.98 -41.09 -53.68
C PHE A 4 -25.49 -41.25 -53.35
N GLY A 5 -24.67 -41.26 -54.42
CA GLY A 5 -23.43 -40.50 -54.69
C GLY A 5 -22.37 -40.19 -53.60
N PRO A 6 -21.11 -40.05 -54.05
CA PRO A 6 -20.24 -39.01 -53.53
C PRO A 6 -19.61 -38.20 -54.68
N LEU A 7 -19.42 -36.89 -54.46
CA LEU A 7 -18.26 -36.09 -54.87
C LEU A 7 -18.67 -34.64 -55.16
N THR A 8 -18.55 -33.80 -54.14
CA THR A 8 -18.19 -32.39 -54.33
C THR A 8 -17.44 -31.91 -53.09
N ARG A 9 -16.12 -32.11 -53.12
CA ARG A 9 -15.17 -31.30 -52.34
C ARG A 9 -14.96 -30.01 -53.11
N ALA A 10 -15.51 -28.90 -52.63
CA ALA A 10 -14.95 -27.56 -52.79
C ALA A 10 -15.79 -26.54 -52.02
N VAL A 11 -15.11 -25.49 -51.55
CA VAL A 11 -15.64 -24.23 -51.01
C VAL A 11 -15.97 -24.22 -49.52
N ALA A 12 -15.02 -23.72 -48.71
CA ALA A 12 -15.19 -22.47 -47.96
C ALA A 12 -14.06 -22.29 -46.90
N LEU A 13 -12.82 -22.01 -47.35
CA LEU A 13 -11.82 -21.33 -46.51
C LEU A 13 -12.00 -19.82 -46.72
N ALA A 14 -13.00 -19.23 -46.07
CA ALA A 14 -13.16 -17.77 -46.01
C ALA A 14 -14.03 -17.43 -44.79
N GLY A 15 -13.45 -17.41 -43.59
CA GLY A 15 -14.25 -17.12 -42.38
C GLY A 15 -13.50 -16.85 -41.08
N LEU A 16 -12.17 -16.67 -41.10
CA LEU A 16 -11.40 -16.59 -39.85
C LEU A 16 -10.52 -15.34 -39.76
N LEU A 17 -11.07 -14.14 -39.99
CA LEU A 17 -10.34 -12.87 -39.78
C LEU A 17 -11.17 -11.77 -39.07
N LEU A 18 -12.25 -12.10 -38.36
CA LEU A 18 -13.16 -11.11 -37.76
C LEU A 18 -13.20 -11.07 -36.23
N SER A 19 -12.26 -11.70 -35.53
CA SER A 19 -12.30 -11.78 -34.05
C SER A 19 -10.98 -11.39 -33.37
N ALA A 20 -10.38 -10.28 -33.79
CA ALA A 20 -9.19 -9.71 -33.11
C ALA A 20 -9.38 -8.27 -32.61
N THR A 21 -10.61 -7.72 -32.65
CA THR A 21 -10.95 -6.43 -32.04
C THR A 21 -11.65 -6.62 -30.69
N ALA A 22 -11.18 -7.55 -29.85
CA ALA A 22 -11.48 -7.48 -28.43
C ALA A 22 -10.65 -6.34 -27.85
N GLY A 23 -11.35 -5.27 -27.45
CA GLY A 23 -10.80 -3.95 -27.22
C GLY A 23 -9.63 -3.90 -26.25
N LEU A 24 -8.65 -3.08 -26.62
CA LEU A 24 -7.78 -2.35 -25.69
C LEU A 24 -8.63 -1.32 -24.93
N ALA A 25 -9.62 -1.78 -24.17
CA ALA A 25 -10.19 -0.94 -23.13
C ALA A 25 -9.09 -0.76 -22.08
N PRO A 26 -8.78 0.47 -21.65
CA PRO A 26 -7.87 0.65 -20.53
C PRO A 26 -8.41 -0.16 -19.37
N VAL A 27 -7.60 -1.09 -18.86
CA VAL A 27 -7.83 -1.72 -17.57
C VAL A 27 -7.95 -0.56 -16.58
N LYS A 28 -9.19 -0.23 -16.21
CA LYS A 28 -9.47 0.61 -15.06
C LYS A 28 -8.98 -0.14 -13.83
N ALA A 29 -8.42 0.60 -12.88
CA ALA A 29 -8.16 0.17 -11.51
C ALA A 29 -9.19 -0.86 -11.09
N ALA A 30 -8.71 -2.06 -10.78
CA ALA A 30 -9.58 -3.18 -10.43
C ALA A 30 -10.58 -2.68 -9.36
N PRO A 31 -11.88 -2.53 -9.67
CA PRO A 31 -12.78 -1.71 -8.85
C PRO A 31 -12.88 -2.17 -7.39
N ALA A 32 -12.70 -3.46 -7.15
CA ALA A 32 -12.66 -4.06 -5.82
C ALA A 32 -11.41 -3.65 -5.00
N ASP A 33 -10.26 -3.46 -5.65
CA ASP A 33 -9.01 -3.05 -5.01
C ASP A 33 -9.06 -1.59 -4.55
N VAL A 34 -9.62 -0.74 -5.40
CA VAL A 34 -9.90 0.66 -5.06
C VAL A 34 -10.95 0.75 -3.95
N ALA A 35 -12.02 -0.04 -4.04
CA ALA A 35 -13.05 -0.09 -2.99
C ALA A 35 -12.46 -0.56 -1.65
N LEU A 36 -11.57 -1.55 -1.67
CA LEU A 36 -10.86 -2.00 -0.47
C LEU A 36 -10.05 -0.85 0.15
N LEU A 37 -9.26 -0.10 -0.63
CA LEU A 37 -8.54 1.06 -0.10
C LEU A 37 -9.49 2.11 0.48
N LYS A 38 -10.55 2.45 -0.23
CA LYS A 38 -11.54 3.45 0.19
C LYS A 38 -12.33 3.02 1.43
N SER A 39 -12.43 1.73 1.72
CA SER A 39 -13.09 1.23 2.95
C SER A 39 -12.40 1.67 4.26
N TYR A 40 -11.12 2.08 4.18
CA TYR A 40 -10.37 2.57 5.32
C TYR A 40 -10.49 4.10 5.52
N ILE A 41 -11.20 4.82 4.65
CA ILE A 41 -11.48 6.24 4.81
C ILE A 41 -12.17 6.49 6.15
N GLY A 42 -11.72 7.52 6.85
CA GLY A 42 -12.21 7.89 8.18
C GLY A 42 -11.12 8.43 9.08
N GLU A 43 -11.52 8.69 10.31
CA GLU A 43 -10.64 9.14 11.39
C GLU A 43 -10.24 7.96 12.26
N TRP A 44 -8.98 7.93 12.66
CA TRP A 44 -8.37 6.84 13.41
C TRP A 44 -7.55 7.41 14.57
N ARG A 45 -7.62 6.74 15.71
CA ARG A 45 -6.87 7.08 16.91
C ARG A 45 -6.05 5.88 17.33
N GLY A 46 -4.78 6.13 17.61
CA GLY A 46 -3.86 5.11 18.05
C GLY A 46 -3.15 5.49 19.34
N ARG A 47 -2.89 4.49 20.17
CA ARG A 47 -2.02 4.62 21.34
C ARG A 47 -1.14 3.39 21.38
N GLY A 48 0.16 3.61 21.47
CA GLY A 48 1.16 2.57 21.45
C GLY A 48 2.33 2.88 22.35
N VAL A 49 3.40 2.12 22.16
CA VAL A 49 4.68 2.31 22.84
C VAL A 49 5.81 2.44 21.84
N MET A 50 6.79 3.25 22.19
CA MET A 50 8.07 3.37 21.51
C MET A 50 9.15 2.86 22.47
N ILE A 51 9.96 1.92 22.00
CA ILE A 51 11.00 1.24 22.74
C ILE A 51 12.33 1.63 22.11
N GLY A 52 13.16 2.33 22.86
CA GLY A 52 14.57 2.62 22.53
C GLY A 52 15.42 2.44 23.78
N ALA A 53 16.20 3.46 24.13
CA ALA A 53 16.91 3.49 25.43
C ALA A 53 15.95 3.50 26.63
N ASN A 54 14.77 4.10 26.46
CA ASN A 54 13.67 4.07 27.40
C ASN A 54 12.38 3.68 26.67
N GLU A 55 11.37 3.24 27.42
CA GLU A 55 10.01 3.03 26.90
C GLU A 55 9.20 4.31 27.05
N GLU A 56 8.57 4.75 25.97
CA GLU A 56 7.74 5.95 25.92
C GLU A 56 6.37 5.66 25.33
N THR A 57 5.34 6.34 25.85
CA THR A 57 4.00 6.26 25.25
C THR A 57 3.93 7.13 24.00
N VAL A 58 3.39 6.57 22.92
CA VAL A 58 3.06 7.31 21.70
C VAL A 58 1.55 7.42 21.53
N VAL A 59 1.08 8.62 21.20
CA VAL A 59 -0.34 8.87 20.90
C VAL A 59 -0.45 9.44 19.51
N CYS A 60 -1.22 8.77 18.65
CA CYS A 60 -1.36 9.11 17.24
C CYS A 60 -2.81 9.41 16.85
N ARG A 61 -2.96 10.29 15.86
CA ARG A 61 -4.19 10.48 15.08
C ARG A 61 -3.85 10.27 13.61
N LEU A 62 -4.75 9.62 12.88
CA LEU A 62 -4.59 9.33 11.47
C LEU A 62 -5.93 9.61 10.78
N SER A 63 -5.92 10.42 9.73
CA SER A 63 -7.07 10.62 8.87
C SER A 63 -6.80 10.01 7.51
N LEU A 64 -7.76 9.26 6.97
CA LEU A 64 -7.78 8.79 5.60
C LEU A 64 -8.95 9.45 4.87
N SER A 65 -8.66 10.06 3.73
CA SER A 65 -9.64 10.81 2.94
C SER A 65 -9.54 10.52 1.45
N GLU A 66 -10.56 10.88 0.70
CA GLU A 66 -10.52 10.75 -0.76
C GLU A 66 -9.38 11.59 -1.33
N GLY A 67 -8.56 10.97 -2.18
CA GLY A 67 -7.57 11.65 -3.00
C GLY A 67 -8.06 11.85 -4.42
N ASN A 68 -7.14 12.23 -5.29
CA ASN A 68 -7.46 12.37 -6.71
C ASN A 68 -7.77 11.00 -7.32
N GLN A 69 -8.89 10.89 -8.04
CA GLN A 69 -9.31 9.68 -8.75
C GLN A 69 -9.54 8.48 -7.81
N ASP A 70 -8.73 7.43 -7.98
CA ASP A 70 -8.82 6.15 -7.27
C ASP A 70 -7.87 6.08 -6.07
N LYS A 71 -7.30 7.22 -5.66
CA LYS A 71 -6.33 7.33 -4.57
C LYS A 71 -7.01 7.68 -3.25
N VAL A 72 -6.36 7.31 -2.16
CA VAL A 72 -6.74 7.68 -0.78
C VAL A 72 -5.58 8.45 -0.17
N ASN A 73 -5.82 9.67 0.28
CA ASN A 73 -4.83 10.44 1.01
C ASN A 73 -4.85 10.04 2.48
N TYR A 74 -3.70 10.14 3.14
CA TYR A 74 -3.63 9.97 4.58
C TYR A 74 -2.75 11.02 5.24
N ASN A 75 -3.12 11.38 6.48
CA ASN A 75 -2.37 12.31 7.31
C ASN A 75 -2.28 11.76 8.74
N GLY A 76 -1.08 11.44 9.18
CA GLY A 76 -0.77 10.94 10.51
C GLY A 76 -0.06 12.00 11.35
N ARG A 77 -0.41 12.09 12.63
CA ARG A 77 0.32 12.89 13.63
C ARG A 77 0.47 12.06 14.89
N CYS A 78 1.71 11.91 15.35
CA CYS A 78 2.07 11.20 16.56
C CYS A 78 2.80 12.13 17.53
N ALA A 79 2.36 12.15 18.77
CA ALA A 79 3.09 12.76 19.87
C ALA A 79 3.99 11.70 20.52
N LEU A 80 5.29 11.98 20.53
CA LEU A 80 6.37 11.22 21.15
C LEU A 80 6.92 12.08 22.30
N ALA A 81 7.57 11.54 23.34
CA ALA A 81 7.89 12.33 24.53
C ALA A 81 8.78 13.55 24.19
N GLY A 82 8.17 14.73 24.12
CA GLY A 82 8.82 16.00 23.78
C GLY A 82 8.87 16.34 22.28
N THR A 83 8.42 15.48 21.36
CA THR A 83 8.45 15.74 19.91
C THR A 83 7.14 15.34 19.20
N ASN A 84 6.91 15.90 18.01
CA ASN A 84 5.77 15.55 17.16
C ASN A 84 6.26 15.04 15.81
N LEU A 85 5.85 13.82 15.46
CA LEU A 85 6.04 13.24 14.12
C LEU A 85 4.77 13.49 13.31
N SER A 86 4.91 14.07 12.13
CA SER A 86 3.83 14.25 11.15
C SER A 86 4.18 13.51 9.87
N VAL A 87 3.25 12.70 9.38
CA VAL A 87 3.38 11.92 8.16
C VAL A 87 2.22 12.26 7.24
N ALA A 88 2.50 12.47 5.95
CA ALA A 88 1.47 12.62 4.94
C ALA A 88 1.77 11.71 3.76
N GLY A 89 0.73 11.28 3.06
CA GLY A 89 0.94 10.39 1.94
C GLY A 89 -0.32 10.04 1.17
N THR A 90 -0.14 9.10 0.24
CA THR A 90 -1.20 8.64 -0.64
C THR A 90 -1.09 7.13 -0.84
N LEU A 91 -2.21 6.44 -0.65
CA LEU A 91 -2.43 5.05 -1.01
C LEU A 91 -3.03 4.97 -2.41
N ALA A 92 -2.55 4.03 -3.22
CA ALA A 92 -3.10 3.76 -4.54
C ALA A 92 -2.98 2.28 -4.89
N TYR A 93 -3.92 1.80 -5.71
CA TYR A 93 -3.70 0.61 -6.51
C TYR A 93 -3.17 1.05 -7.88
N VAL A 94 -2.03 0.51 -8.28
CA VAL A 94 -1.34 0.87 -9.53
C VAL A 94 -1.57 -0.24 -10.55
N ASP A 95 -2.43 0.01 -11.55
CA ASP A 95 -2.80 -0.99 -12.56
C ASP A 95 -1.64 -1.51 -13.38
N ALA A 96 -0.73 -0.60 -13.77
CA ALA A 96 0.41 -0.92 -14.61
C ALA A 96 1.31 -2.00 -13.98
N SER A 97 1.44 -1.96 -12.65
CA SER A 97 2.25 -2.90 -11.87
C SER A 97 1.42 -3.91 -11.06
N ARG A 98 0.09 -3.83 -11.15
CA ARG A 98 -0.90 -4.69 -10.45
C ARG A 98 -0.61 -4.84 -8.96
N ARG A 99 -0.31 -3.73 -8.27
CA ARG A 99 0.04 -3.74 -6.85
C ARG A 99 -0.46 -2.51 -6.12
N PHE A 100 -0.52 -2.61 -4.81
CA PHE A 100 -0.79 -1.48 -3.94
C PHE A 100 0.51 -0.73 -3.68
N GLU A 101 0.45 0.59 -3.61
CA GLU A 101 1.57 1.45 -3.27
C GLU A 101 1.11 2.50 -2.26
N ALA A 102 1.97 2.80 -1.30
CA ALA A 102 1.80 3.88 -0.34
C ALA A 102 3.01 4.81 -0.41
N ALA A 103 2.82 5.98 -0.99
CA ALA A 103 3.82 7.05 -0.99
C ALA A 103 3.71 7.83 0.30
N MET A 104 4.83 8.12 0.95
CA MET A 104 4.86 8.80 2.24
C MET A 104 5.98 9.81 2.36
N THR A 105 5.70 10.89 3.08
CA THR A 105 6.67 11.91 3.50
C THR A 105 6.45 12.23 4.97
N SER A 106 7.52 12.63 5.66
CA SER A 106 7.44 13.06 7.06
C SER A 106 8.17 14.39 7.29
N ASN A 107 7.92 15.01 8.45
CA ASN A 107 8.69 16.18 8.90
C ASN A 107 10.10 15.83 9.42
N ALA A 108 10.43 14.54 9.54
CA ALA A 108 11.76 14.03 9.89
C ALA A 108 12.56 13.63 8.64
N THR A 109 12.44 14.43 7.56
CA THR A 109 13.08 14.26 6.24
C THR A 109 12.86 12.93 5.50
N PHE A 110 12.15 11.98 6.10
CA PHE A 110 11.88 10.69 5.48
C PHE A 110 10.87 10.80 4.32
N THR A 111 11.22 10.20 3.18
CA THR A 111 10.32 9.99 2.03
C THR A 111 10.50 8.58 1.48
N GLY A 112 9.41 7.91 1.13
CA GLY A 112 9.51 6.56 0.56
C GLY A 112 8.22 6.04 -0.07
N ILE A 113 8.33 4.92 -0.78
CA ILE A 113 7.19 4.20 -1.37
C ILE A 113 7.16 2.78 -0.80
N ALA A 114 6.13 2.48 -0.02
CA ALA A 114 5.88 1.13 0.47
C ALA A 114 5.05 0.34 -0.55
N VAL A 115 5.47 -0.90 -0.82
CA VAL A 115 4.68 -1.80 -1.67
C VAL A 115 3.72 -2.60 -0.79
N GLY A 116 2.45 -2.56 -1.17
CA GLY A 116 1.35 -3.24 -0.48
C GLY A 116 0.98 -4.56 -1.15
N GLN A 117 0.59 -5.53 -0.33
CA GLN A 117 0.09 -6.83 -0.76
C GLN A 117 -1.20 -7.16 -0.02
N LYS A 118 -2.13 -7.83 -0.69
CA LYS A 118 -3.28 -8.43 -0.01
C LYS A 118 -2.82 -9.54 0.93
N ARG A 119 -3.43 -9.57 2.11
CA ARG A 119 -3.28 -10.64 3.10
C ARG A 119 -4.65 -10.88 3.74
N GLY A 120 -5.23 -12.05 3.48
CA GLY A 120 -6.62 -12.32 3.85
C GLY A 120 -7.56 -11.28 3.22
N SER A 121 -8.38 -10.64 4.04
CA SER A 121 -9.28 -9.53 3.65
C SER A 121 -8.63 -8.13 3.74
N GLY A 122 -7.36 -8.05 4.15
CA GLY A 122 -6.66 -6.81 4.42
C GLY A 122 -5.50 -6.51 3.46
N LEU A 123 -4.74 -5.47 3.80
CA LEU A 123 -3.55 -5.03 3.09
C LEU A 123 -2.37 -4.93 4.06
N VAL A 124 -1.19 -5.32 3.59
CA VAL A 124 0.06 -5.11 4.31
C VAL A 124 1.03 -4.36 3.41
N PHE A 125 1.44 -3.17 3.83
CA PHE A 125 2.47 -2.36 3.21
C PHE A 125 3.77 -2.54 3.97
N ASN A 126 4.85 -2.77 3.25
CA ASN A 126 6.19 -2.82 3.84
C ASN A 126 7.08 -1.79 3.15
N LEU A 127 7.84 -1.08 3.96
CA LEU A 127 8.83 -0.10 3.57
C LEU A 127 10.15 -0.50 4.19
N ARG A 128 11.22 -0.42 3.42
CA ARG A 128 12.59 -0.57 3.90
C ARG A 128 13.45 0.43 3.15
N GLU A 129 14.11 1.30 3.89
CA GLU A 129 15.01 2.32 3.36
C GLU A 129 16.32 2.30 4.16
N ARG A 130 17.36 2.86 3.55
CA ARG A 130 18.62 3.19 4.21
C ARG A 130 18.84 4.69 4.07
N ASP A 131 19.25 5.32 5.15
CA ASP A 131 19.48 6.76 5.21
C ASP A 131 20.62 7.05 6.19
N GLN A 132 20.89 8.33 6.44
CA GLN A 132 21.85 8.79 7.45
C GLN A 132 21.17 9.72 8.45
N ASP A 133 21.60 9.69 9.71
CA ASP A 133 21.16 10.69 10.70
C ASP A 133 21.79 12.07 10.45
N GLU A 134 21.43 13.05 11.27
CA GLU A 134 21.96 14.42 11.19
C GLU A 134 23.49 14.49 11.41
N GLU A 135 24.10 13.47 12.04
CA GLU A 135 25.54 13.33 12.25
C GLU A 135 26.23 12.54 11.12
N GLY A 136 25.47 12.02 10.15
CA GLY A 136 25.96 11.23 9.02
C GLY A 136 26.13 9.74 9.31
N LYS A 137 25.57 9.21 10.41
CA LYS A 137 25.64 7.78 10.75
C LYS A 137 24.60 6.99 9.96
N ASP A 138 25.01 5.84 9.44
CA ASP A 138 24.15 4.98 8.65
C ASP A 138 23.04 4.36 9.51
N LEU A 139 21.81 4.43 9.00
CA LEU A 139 20.64 3.85 9.63
C LEU A 139 19.75 3.12 8.62
N SER A 140 19.11 2.05 9.08
CA SER A 140 18.05 1.36 8.35
C SER A 140 16.71 1.70 8.94
N ILE A 141 15.80 2.13 8.07
CA ILE A 141 14.42 2.45 8.43
C ILE A 141 13.53 1.36 7.87
N SER A 142 12.67 0.78 8.69
CA SER A 142 11.60 -0.09 8.23
C SER A 142 10.26 0.33 8.81
N ALA A 143 9.22 0.21 7.99
CA ALA A 143 7.86 0.44 8.41
C ALA A 143 6.95 -0.65 7.86
N GLN A 144 5.98 -1.05 8.67
CA GLN A 144 4.90 -1.91 8.25
C GLN A 144 3.57 -1.29 8.62
N ILE A 145 2.65 -1.26 7.64
CA ILE A 145 1.28 -0.79 7.84
C ILE A 145 0.36 -1.93 7.46
N GLN A 146 -0.45 -2.39 8.41
CA GLN A 146 -1.46 -3.41 8.18
C GLN A 146 -2.84 -2.78 8.27
N LEU A 147 -3.65 -2.96 7.24
CA LEU A 147 -5.04 -2.52 7.18
C LEU A 147 -5.92 -3.78 7.23
N SER A 148 -6.78 -3.90 8.23
CA SER A 148 -7.65 -5.06 8.40
C SER A 148 -8.99 -4.67 9.02
N GLY A 149 -10.00 -4.45 8.18
CA GLY A 149 -11.35 -4.11 8.63
C GLY A 149 -11.37 -2.79 9.41
N ASP A 150 -11.75 -2.84 10.68
CA ASP A 150 -11.79 -1.67 11.58
C ASP A 150 -10.54 -1.52 12.45
N ALA A 151 -9.42 -2.08 12.00
CA ALA A 151 -8.12 -1.93 12.65
C ALA A 151 -7.05 -1.52 11.63
N ILE A 152 -6.17 -0.62 12.07
CA ILE A 152 -4.91 -0.31 11.39
C ILE A 152 -3.78 -0.55 12.39
N GLN A 153 -2.78 -1.34 12.00
CA GLN A 153 -1.56 -1.52 12.79
C GLN A 153 -0.41 -0.84 12.07
N VAL A 154 0.31 0.03 12.78
CA VAL A 154 1.55 0.62 12.29
C VAL A 154 2.70 0.14 13.17
N ALA A 155 3.73 -0.39 12.55
CA ALA A 155 5.00 -0.70 13.19
C ALA A 155 6.11 0.07 12.46
N PHE A 156 7.04 0.62 13.23
CA PHE A 156 8.17 1.37 12.74
C PHE A 156 9.42 0.93 13.49
N GLU A 157 10.53 0.80 12.78
CA GLU A 157 11.81 0.40 13.35
C GLU A 157 12.94 1.15 12.66
N ILE A 158 13.80 1.79 13.46
CA ILE A 158 15.08 2.34 13.02
C ILE A 158 16.17 1.50 13.68
N VAL A 159 17.18 1.11 12.91
CA VAL A 159 18.38 0.45 13.41
C VAL A 159 19.60 1.25 12.98
N TYR A 160 20.42 1.67 13.94
CA TYR A 160 21.72 2.28 13.68
C TYR A 160 22.70 1.17 13.30
N ILE A 161 23.27 1.25 12.10
CA ILE A 161 24.05 0.15 11.52
C ILE A 161 25.34 -0.11 12.30
N ASP A 162 25.98 0.95 12.78
CA ASP A 162 27.29 0.86 13.44
C ASP A 162 27.20 0.32 14.87
N SER A 163 26.21 0.78 15.65
CA SER A 163 26.06 0.35 17.05
C SER A 163 25.13 -0.85 17.22
N GLY A 164 24.21 -1.08 16.28
CA GLY A 164 23.12 -2.04 16.40
C GLY A 164 21.97 -1.57 17.30
N ASP A 165 22.04 -0.35 17.83
CA ASP A 165 20.95 0.23 18.62
C ASP A 165 19.70 0.38 17.75
N SER A 166 18.53 0.22 18.37
CA SER A 166 17.25 0.29 17.65
C SER A 166 16.21 1.11 18.38
N LEU A 167 15.38 1.79 17.60
CA LEU A 167 14.15 2.42 18.04
C LEU A 167 12.98 1.70 17.36
N ARG A 168 12.06 1.13 18.15
CA ARG A 168 10.87 0.46 17.63
C ARG A 168 9.61 1.11 18.16
N ALA A 169 8.62 1.35 17.32
CA ALA A 169 7.31 1.80 17.73
C ALA A 169 6.22 0.91 17.16
N GLU A 170 5.22 0.59 17.98
CA GLU A 170 4.03 -0.14 17.56
C GLU A 170 2.78 0.60 18.00
N VAL A 171 1.95 0.96 17.03
CA VAL A 171 0.75 1.77 17.25
C VAL A 171 -0.46 1.06 16.63
N PRO A 172 -1.30 0.42 17.45
CA PRO A 172 -2.62 0.00 17.02
C PRO A 172 -3.53 1.22 16.91
N PHE A 173 -4.32 1.27 15.84
CA PHE A 173 -5.33 2.29 15.61
C PHE A 173 -6.71 1.64 15.50
N SER A 174 -7.69 2.34 16.07
CA SER A 174 -9.12 2.09 15.91
C SER A 174 -9.83 3.38 15.50
N ARG A 175 -11.06 3.29 14.97
CA ARG A 175 -11.87 4.48 14.65
C ARG A 175 -12.34 5.23 15.91
#